data_AF-A0A2R7K1W9-F1
#
_entry.id   AF-A0A2R7K1W9-F1
#
_cell.length_a   1.000
_cell.length_b   1.000
_cell.length_c   1.000
_cell.angle_alpha   90.00
_cell.angle_beta   90.00
_cell.angle_gamma   90.00
#
_symmetry.space_group_name_H-M   'P 1'
#
loop_
_entity.id
_entity.type
_entity.pdbx_description
1 polymer ?
#
loop_
_entity_poly.entity_id
_entity_poly.type
_entity_poly.pdbx_seq_one_letter_code
_entity_poly.pdbx_strand_id
1 'polypeptide(L)'
;MTTQTYDRFRGNLETYFDKTASKAWEQLTSDAPVSGVRATVRAGRTEMRDTLLSWLPADMTGLRLLDAGCGTGALAVEAAERGAEVVAIDVAGSLVEI
;
A
#
# COMPACT_ATOMS: atom_id res chain seq x y z
N MET A 1 -8.91 -24.07 -5.74
CA MET A 1 -8.45 -23.99 -7.14
C MET A 1 -8.75 -22.60 -7.65
N THR A 2 -7.75 -21.88 -8.14
CA THR A 2 -7.95 -20.59 -8.80
C THR A 2 -8.51 -20.80 -10.21
N THR A 3 -9.26 -19.84 -10.74
CA THR A 3 -9.80 -19.92 -12.10
C THR A 3 -8.78 -19.37 -13.09
N GLN A 4 -8.76 -19.85 -14.34
CA GLN A 4 -7.88 -19.31 -15.39
C GLN A 4 -8.01 -17.79 -15.54
N THR A 5 -9.21 -17.26 -15.31
CA THR A 5 -9.47 -15.82 -15.33
C THR A 5 -8.77 -15.10 -14.18
N TYR A 6 -8.85 -15.62 -12.95
CA TYR A 6 -8.16 -15.06 -11.80
C TYR A 6 -6.64 -15.05 -12.00
N ASP A 7 -6.06 -16.19 -12.41
CA ASP A 7 -4.60 -16.30 -12.57
C ASP A 7 -4.07 -15.32 -13.62
N ARG A 8 -4.82 -15.13 -14.71
CA ARG A 8 -4.50 -14.14 -15.75
C ARG A 8 -4.57 -12.71 -15.21
N PHE A 9 -5.63 -12.34 -14.49
CA PHE A 9 -5.76 -10.99 -13.94
C PHE A 9 -4.70 -10.70 -12.88
N ARG A 10 -4.44 -11.66 -11.99
CA ARG A 10 -3.39 -11.56 -10.97
C ARG A 10 -2.02 -11.35 -11.63
N GLY A 11 -1.68 -12.15 -12.65
CA GLY A 11 -0.42 -12.02 -13.39
C GLY A 11 -0.27 -10.69 -14.13
N ASN A 12 -1.37 -10.14 -14.66
CA ASN A 12 -1.38 -8.81 -15.28
C ASN A 12 -1.12 -7.69 -14.26
N LEU A 13 -1.74 -7.77 -13.08
CA LEU A 13 -1.51 -6.81 -11.99
C LEU A 13 -0.07 -6.87 -11.49
N GLU A 14 0.41 -8.07 -11.19
CA GLU A 14 1.80 -8.33 -10.79
C GLU A 14 2.78 -7.70 -11.80
N THR A 15 2.63 -8.01 -13.09
CA THR A 15 3.51 -7.47 -14.14
C THR A 15 3.46 -5.94 -14.22
N TYR A 16 2.27 -5.35 -14.15
CA TYR A 16 2.10 -3.90 -14.24
C TYR A 16 2.76 -3.16 -13.07
N PHE A 17 2.48 -3.60 -11.85
CA PHE A 17 3.00 -2.95 -10.65
C PHE A 17 4.50 -3.19 -10.47
N ASP A 18 4.97 -4.40 -10.79
CA ASP A 18 6.36 -4.76 -10.57
C ASP A 18 7.33 -4.14 -11.59
N LYS A 19 6.94 -4.11 -12.88
CA LYS A 19 7.84 -3.69 -13.96
C LYS A 19 7.60 -2.28 -14.47
N THR A 20 6.35 -1.86 -14.54
CA THR A 20 5.97 -0.62 -15.24
C THR A 20 5.71 0.53 -14.28
N ALA A 21 5.10 0.23 -13.14
CA ALA A 21 4.60 1.26 -12.23
C ALA A 21 5.52 1.51 -11.02
N SER A 22 6.44 0.62 -10.67
CA SER A 22 7.29 0.72 -9.46
C SER A 22 7.93 2.10 -9.27
N LYS A 23 8.68 2.61 -10.27
CA LYS A 23 9.28 3.97 -10.21
C LYS A 23 8.25 5.09 -10.07
N ALA A 24 7.10 4.96 -10.73
CA ALA A 24 6.05 5.97 -10.66
C ALA A 24 5.37 5.97 -9.28
N TRP A 25 5.24 4.79 -8.66
CA TRP A 25 4.73 4.61 -7.31
C TRP A 25 5.72 5.08 -6.26
N GLU A 26 7.00 4.71 -6.37
CA GLU A 26 8.09 5.19 -5.52
C GLU A 26 8.15 6.72 -5.48
N GLN A 27 8.05 7.37 -6.65
CA GLN A 27 7.93 8.83 -6.71
C GLN A 27 6.63 9.33 -6.08
N LEU A 28 5.51 8.63 -6.23
CA LEU A 28 4.22 9.05 -5.68
C LEU A 28 4.15 8.88 -4.16
N THR A 29 4.90 7.94 -3.58
CA THR A 29 4.95 7.63 -2.14
C THR A 29 6.11 8.30 -1.41
N SER A 30 7.01 8.98 -2.13
CA SER A 30 8.10 9.80 -1.58
C SER A 30 7.81 11.29 -1.65
N ASP A 31 8.70 12.12 -1.09
CA ASP A 31 8.63 13.59 -1.15
C ASP A 31 9.10 14.19 -2.48
N ALA A 32 9.45 13.36 -3.47
CA ALA A 32 9.88 13.82 -4.77
C ALA A 32 8.80 14.69 -5.44
N PRO A 33 9.18 15.74 -6.19
CA PRO A 33 8.24 16.58 -6.91
C PRO A 33 7.52 15.76 -7.99
N VAL A 34 6.21 15.94 -8.10
CA VAL A 34 5.35 15.26 -9.08
C VAL A 34 4.47 16.28 -9.81
N SER A 35 3.86 15.87 -10.93
CA SER A 35 2.91 16.73 -11.65
C SER A 35 1.70 17.10 -10.79
N GLY A 36 1.01 18.19 -11.12
CA GLY A 36 -0.14 18.68 -10.33
C GLY A 36 -1.21 17.61 -10.05
N VAL A 37 -1.59 16.83 -11.07
CA VAL A 37 -2.55 15.71 -10.90
C VAL A 37 -2.01 14.66 -9.92
N ARG A 38 -0.72 14.32 -10.00
CA ARG A 38 -0.10 13.35 -9.09
C ARG A 38 0.01 13.88 -7.66
N ALA A 39 0.20 15.19 -7.48
CA ALA A 39 0.16 15.81 -6.16
C ALA A 39 -1.23 15.68 -5.52
N THR A 40 -2.30 15.92 -6.28
CA THR A 40 -3.67 15.69 -5.82
C THR A 40 -3.91 14.22 -5.46
N VAL A 41 -3.42 13.28 -6.27
CA VAL A 41 -3.52 11.85 -5.97
C VAL A 41 -2.77 11.49 -4.69
N ARG A 42 -1.54 12.01 -4.48
CA ARG A 42 -0.77 11.80 -3.25
C ARG A 42 -1.50 12.32 -2.01
N ALA A 43 -2.05 13.54 -2.10
CA ALA A 43 -2.83 14.13 -1.01
C ALA A 43 -4.07 13.27 -0.68
N GLY A 44 -4.82 12.84 -1.69
CA GLY A 44 -5.98 11.96 -1.48
C GLY A 44 -5.62 10.60 -0.88
N ARG A 45 -4.46 10.02 -1.21
CA ARG A 45 -3.97 8.79 -0.57
C ARG A 45 -3.62 8.99 0.90
N THR A 46 -3.03 10.15 1.22
CA THR A 46 -2.75 10.53 2.61
C THR A 46 -4.06 10.65 3.39
N GLU A 47 -5.02 11.41 2.88
CA GLU A 47 -6.35 11.56 3.51
C GLU A 47 -7.07 10.22 3.71
N MET A 48 -7.00 9.34 2.71
CA MET A 48 -7.58 7.99 2.80
C MET A 48 -6.92 7.17 3.91
N ARG A 49 -5.59 7.16 3.98
CA ARG A 49 -4.85 6.45 5.04
C ARG A 49 -5.20 7.01 6.41
N ASP A 50 -5.18 8.33 6.57
CA ASP A 50 -5.44 8.99 7.84
C ASP A 50 -6.89 8.74 8.30
N THR A 51 -7.83 8.69 7.36
CA THR A 51 -9.23 8.31 7.63
C THR A 51 -9.33 6.86 8.13
N LEU A 52 -8.69 5.91 7.45
CA LEU A 52 -8.69 4.50 7.87
C LEU A 52 -8.07 4.35 9.27
N LEU A 53 -6.94 5.00 9.52
CA LEU A 53 -6.28 5.01 10.82
C LEU A 53 -7.11 5.70 11.90
N SER A 54 -7.97 6.67 11.55
CA SER A 54 -8.87 7.34 12.51
C SER A 54 -9.97 6.41 13.04
N TRP A 55 -10.30 5.35 12.31
CA TRP A 55 -11.27 4.34 12.73
C TRP A 55 -10.68 3.30 13.68
N LEU A 56 -9.34 3.25 13.78
CA LEU A 56 -8.61 2.33 14.64
C LEU A 56 -8.23 3.03 15.96
N PRO A 57 -8.01 2.27 17.04
CA PRO A 57 -7.47 2.83 18.28
C PRO A 57 -6.13 3.56 18.06
N ALA A 58 -5.88 4.58 18.88
CA ALA A 58 -4.59 5.26 18.89
C ALA A 58 -3.47 4.36 19.45
N ASP A 59 -3.79 3.51 20.43
CA ASP A 59 -2.93 2.43 20.93
C ASP A 59 -3.49 1.09 20.45
N MET A 60 -2.71 0.41 19.63
CA MET A 60 -3.04 -0.88 19.02
C MET A 60 -2.24 -2.04 19.64
N THR A 61 -1.63 -1.85 20.82
CA THR A 61 -0.87 -2.88 21.53
C THR A 61 -1.70 -4.15 21.72
N GLY A 62 -1.13 -5.28 21.28
CA GLY A 62 -1.77 -6.60 21.38
C GLY A 62 -2.84 -6.86 20.32
N LEU A 63 -3.09 -5.92 19.39
CA LEU A 63 -3.93 -6.14 18.22
C LEU A 63 -3.11 -6.72 17.06
N ARG A 64 -3.80 -7.43 16.17
CA ARG A 64 -3.23 -7.98 14.94
C ARG A 64 -3.91 -7.34 13.75
N LEU A 65 -3.14 -6.88 12.76
CA LEU A 65 -3.65 -6.23 11.56
C LEU A 65 -3.10 -6.91 10.29
N LEU A 66 -3.99 -7.16 9.33
CA LEU A 66 -3.64 -7.59 7.98
C LEU A 66 -3.86 -6.44 7.02
N ASP A 67 -2.79 -5.96 6.38
CA ASP A 67 -2.85 -4.98 5.28
C ASP A 67 -2.68 -5.70 3.94
N ALA A 68 -3.79 -5.95 3.24
CA ALA A 68 -3.82 -6.71 2.00
C ALA A 68 -3.88 -5.78 0.78
N GLY A 69 -2.83 -5.82 -0.05
CA GLY A 69 -2.58 -4.81 -1.09
C GLY A 69 -1.88 -3.58 -0.50
N CYS A 70 -0.88 -3.80 0.34
CA CYS A 70 -0.25 -2.76 1.15
C CYS A 70 0.55 -1.73 0.34
N GLY A 71 0.85 -2.01 -0.93
CA GLY A 71 1.75 -1.18 -1.74
C GLY A 71 3.11 -1.03 -1.03
N THR A 72 3.49 0.22 -0.74
CA THR A 72 4.73 0.54 0.00
C THR A 72 4.59 0.43 1.52
N GLY A 73 3.49 -0.15 2.02
CA GLY A 73 3.30 -0.39 3.45
C GLY A 73 2.96 0.84 4.31
N ALA A 74 2.62 1.99 3.71
CA ALA A 74 2.41 3.23 4.46
C ALA A 74 1.35 3.14 5.58
N LEU A 75 0.27 2.36 5.39
CA LEU A 75 -0.72 2.11 6.44
C LEU A 75 -0.21 1.09 7.47
N ALA A 76 0.43 0.01 6.99
CA ALA A 76 1.02 -1.02 7.83
C ALA A 76 2.05 -0.46 8.83
N VAL A 77 2.93 0.45 8.38
CA VAL A 77 3.95 1.09 9.22
C VAL A 77 3.30 1.90 10.34
N GLU A 78 2.36 2.79 10.02
CA GLU A 78 1.66 3.61 11.01
C GLU A 78 0.88 2.76 12.02
N ALA A 79 0.25 1.66 11.57
CA ALA A 79 -0.42 0.73 12.49
C ALA A 79 0.56 0.00 13.41
N ALA A 80 1.74 -0.38 12.90
CA ALA A 80 2.79 -1.00 13.70
C ALA A 80 3.39 -0.01 14.72
N GLU A 81 3.57 1.26 14.35
CA GLU A 81 4.00 2.32 15.27
C GLU A 81 3.01 2.57 16.42
N ARG A 82 1.72 2.32 16.18
CA ARG A 82 0.69 2.30 17.24
C ARG A 82 0.71 1.04 18.11
N GLY A 83 1.56 0.05 17.82
CA GLY A 83 1.74 -1.16 18.62
C GLY A 83 1.05 -2.42 18.08
N ALA A 84 0.46 -2.38 16.88
CA ALA A 84 -0.13 -3.58 16.28
C ALA A 84 0.95 -4.57 15.80
N GLU A 85 0.64 -5.87 15.87
CA GLU A 85 1.35 -6.90 15.12
C GLU A 85 0.79 -6.91 13.69
N VAL A 86 1.58 -6.42 12.73
CA VAL A 86 1.12 -6.21 11.35
C VAL A 86 1.69 -7.29 10.42
N VAL A 87 0.80 -7.87 9.60
CA VAL A 87 1.17 -8.62 8.40
C VAL A 87 0.72 -7.80 7.20
N ALA A 88 1.66 -7.41 6.35
CA ALA A 88 1.39 -6.66 5.13
C ALA A 88 1.74 -7.53 3.92
N ILE A 89 0.84 -7.59 2.93
CA ILE A 89 1.04 -8.37 1.71
C ILE A 89 0.70 -7.54 0.49
N ASP A 90 1.51 -7.69 -0.56
CA ASP A 90 1.18 -7.19 -1.89
C ASP A 90 1.53 -8.25 -2.94
N VAL A 91 0.85 -8.20 -4.08
CA VAL A 91 1.16 -9.06 -5.22
C VAL A 91 2.42 -8.57 -5.95
N ALA A 92 2.75 -7.28 -5.84
CA ALA A 92 3.92 -6.68 -6.43
C ALA A 92 5.09 -6.66 -5.43
N GLY A 93 6.03 -7.60 -5.57
CA GLY A 93 7.17 -7.71 -4.68
C GLY A 93 8.01 -6.44 -4.59
N SER A 94 8.24 -5.75 -5.72
CA SER A 94 9.00 -4.50 -5.71
C SER A 94 8.37 -3.35 -4.93
N LEU A 95 7.05 -3.35 -4.69
CA LEU A 95 6.43 -2.31 -3.85
C LEU A 95 6.72 -2.53 -2.37
N VAL A 96 6.87 -3.78 -1.93
CA VAL A 96 7.17 -4.15 -0.54
C VAL A 96 8.62 -3.83 -0.17
N GLU A 97 9.52 -3.84 -1.16
CA GLU A 97 10.96 -3.57 -0.98
C GLU A 97 11.32 -2.07 -0.99
N ILE A 98 10.34 -1.17 -1.16
CA ILE A 98 10.51 0.30 -1.08
C ILE A 98 10.51 0.75 0.38
#